data_AF-A0A965VHT5-F1
#
_entry.id   AF-A0A965VHT5-F1
#
_cell.length_a   1.000
_cell.length_b   1.000
_cell.length_c   1.000
_cell.angle_alpha   90.00
_cell.angle_beta   90.00
_cell.angle_gamma   90.00
#
_symmetry.space_group_name_H-M   'P 1'
#
loop_
_entity.id
_entity.type
_entity.pdbx_description
1 polymer ?
#
loop_
_entity_poly.entity_id
_entity_poly.type
_entity_poly.pdbx_seq_one_letter_code
_entity_poly.pdbx_strand_id
1 'polypeptide(L)'
;MVMILTGLWLWWPRQARTLAGVVYPRLGGGPRVFWLDLHAVTGVWISGCALFLLASGLPWATSWGAYLKLARRLTGTAAAQDWNSGRTAQAGHGDHEHGDRAAGDVDLAALDRVATAAAALRFEPPVTITPQRGDRGTWTVKSETQNRPRRAEAVVDGASGAVVSRKDFRDRHVIDRVVGYGIAAHEGRLFGWPNQLLGLLTACGLVLVSASGAAMWWRRRQPGTLGAPPVAGAEGGRGAVVVGSAVLVLGIWLPLFGTSLAAVLVVERFVLRRVPGLAAWLGLD
;
A
#
# COMPACT_ATOMS: atom_id res chain seq x y z
N MET A 1 3.80 0.43 -9.01
CA MET A 1 3.98 1.82 -9.48
C MET A 1 4.66 1.84 -10.84
N VAL A 2 5.88 1.30 -10.96
CA VAL A 2 6.67 1.26 -12.21
C VAL A 2 5.82 0.76 -13.39
N MET A 3 5.26 -0.45 -13.31
CA MET A 3 4.45 -1.06 -14.38
C MET A 3 3.24 -0.20 -14.81
N ILE A 4 2.61 0.50 -13.87
CA ILE A 4 1.46 1.37 -14.16
C ILE A 4 1.95 2.61 -14.93
N LEU A 5 3.01 3.26 -14.43
CA LEU A 5 3.57 4.46 -15.06
C LEU A 5 4.13 4.16 -16.46
N THR A 6 4.87 3.05 -16.62
CA THR A 6 5.39 2.63 -17.92
C THR A 6 4.26 2.19 -18.85
N GLY A 7 3.24 1.48 -18.35
CA GLY A 7 2.07 1.08 -19.13
C GLY A 7 1.29 2.29 -19.67
N LEU A 8 1.00 3.27 -18.81
CA LEU A 8 0.35 4.52 -19.19
C LEU A 8 1.19 5.31 -20.20
N TRP A 9 2.51 5.38 -19.99
CA TRP A 9 3.40 6.09 -20.90
C TRP A 9 3.48 5.44 -22.29
N LEU A 10 3.56 4.10 -22.35
CA LEU A 10 3.60 3.34 -23.60
C LEU A 10 2.27 3.41 -24.35
N TRP A 11 1.16 3.35 -23.62
CA TRP A 11 -0.18 3.37 -24.21
C TRP A 11 -0.68 4.78 -24.54
N TRP A 12 -0.06 5.83 -23.98
CA TRP A 12 -0.58 7.20 -24.01
C TRP A 12 -1.10 7.61 -25.41
N PRO A 13 -2.36 8.06 -25.52
CA PRO A 13 -2.99 8.34 -26.81
C PRO A 13 -2.41 9.60 -27.46
N ARG A 14 -1.31 9.46 -28.22
CA ARG A 14 -0.60 10.59 -28.86
C ARG A 14 -1.34 11.18 -30.07
N GLN A 15 -2.24 10.42 -30.69
CA GLN A 15 -2.93 10.79 -31.94
C GLN A 15 -4.43 10.45 -31.89
N ALA A 16 -5.03 10.35 -30.70
CA ALA A 16 -6.45 10.04 -30.58
C ALA A 16 -7.32 11.19 -31.06
N ARG A 17 -8.18 10.92 -32.04
CA ARG A 17 -9.19 11.88 -32.54
C ARG A 17 -10.52 11.80 -31.78
N THR A 18 -10.74 10.73 -31.01
CA THR A 18 -11.96 10.48 -30.24
C THR A 18 -11.62 9.90 -28.87
N LEU A 19 -12.55 10.00 -27.91
CA LEU A 19 -12.43 9.40 -26.57
C LEU A 19 -12.71 7.88 -26.56
N ALA A 20 -13.20 7.34 -27.68
CA ALA A 20 -13.49 5.91 -27.85
C ALA A 20 -12.18 5.11 -27.95
N GLY A 21 -12.05 4.07 -27.14
CA GLY A 21 -10.81 3.31 -26.96
C GLY A 21 -9.81 3.95 -25.98
N VAL A 22 -10.14 5.12 -25.42
CA VAL A 22 -9.37 5.80 -24.36
C VAL A 22 -10.13 5.75 -23.03
N VAL A 23 -11.39 6.19 -23.03
CA VAL A 23 -12.22 6.30 -21.82
C VAL A 23 -13.34 5.24 -21.77
N TYR A 24 -13.81 4.79 -22.93
CA TYR A 24 -14.82 3.75 -23.07
C TYR A 24 -14.49 2.80 -24.24
N PRO A 25 -14.86 1.51 -24.18
CA PRO A 25 -14.46 0.53 -25.18
C PRO A 25 -15.25 0.67 -26.49
N ARG A 26 -14.62 0.37 -27.63
CA ARG A 26 -15.28 0.31 -28.95
C ARG A 26 -15.89 -1.07 -29.16
N LEU A 27 -17.22 -1.14 -29.14
CA LEU A 27 -17.96 -2.41 -29.21
C LEU A 27 -18.03 -3.01 -30.63
N GLY A 28 -17.76 -2.25 -31.68
CA GLY A 28 -17.85 -2.69 -33.09
C GLY A 28 -16.53 -3.08 -33.76
N GLY A 29 -15.40 -3.10 -33.05
CA GLY A 29 -14.05 -3.24 -33.66
C GLY A 29 -13.57 -4.68 -33.90
N GLY A 30 -14.42 -5.69 -33.69
CA GLY A 30 -14.03 -7.10 -33.73
C GLY A 30 -13.23 -7.58 -32.50
N PRO A 31 -12.88 -8.87 -32.43
CA PRO A 31 -12.35 -9.48 -31.21
C PRO A 31 -10.99 -8.92 -30.80
N ARG A 32 -10.13 -8.54 -31.76
CA ARG A 32 -8.81 -7.96 -31.45
C ARG A 32 -8.93 -6.59 -30.78
N VAL A 33 -9.78 -5.72 -31.30
CA VAL A 33 -9.99 -4.37 -30.74
C VAL A 33 -10.71 -4.45 -29.40
N PHE A 34 -11.66 -5.38 -29.26
CA PHE A 34 -12.35 -5.63 -27.99
C PHE A 34 -11.35 -5.92 -26.85
N TRP A 35 -10.43 -6.88 -27.03
CA TRP A 35 -9.44 -7.20 -25.99
C TRP A 35 -8.49 -6.04 -25.69
N LEU A 36 -8.09 -5.30 -26.72
CA LEU A 36 -7.22 -4.13 -26.56
C LEU A 36 -7.92 -3.05 -25.73
N ASP A 37 -9.16 -2.71 -26.10
CA ASP A 37 -9.94 -1.66 -25.44
C ASP A 37 -10.34 -2.08 -24.02
N LEU A 38 -10.72 -3.34 -23.82
CA LEU A 38 -11.03 -3.88 -22.49
C LEU A 38 -9.84 -3.71 -21.54
N HIS A 39 -8.63 -4.08 -21.98
CA HIS A 39 -7.42 -3.92 -21.19
C HIS A 39 -7.06 -2.45 -20.98
N ALA A 40 -7.01 -1.66 -22.06
CA ALA A 40 -6.57 -0.28 -22.04
C ALA A 40 -7.49 0.62 -21.22
N VAL A 41 -8.80 0.57 -21.49
CA VAL A 41 -9.80 1.42 -20.84
C VAL A 41 -9.87 1.08 -19.35
N THR A 42 -9.98 -0.19 -18.99
CA THR A 42 -9.94 -0.58 -17.58
C THR A 42 -8.63 -0.17 -16.93
N GLY A 43 -7.50 -0.35 -17.62
CA GLY A 43 -6.18 0.10 -17.17
C GLY A 43 -6.14 1.57 -16.80
N VAL A 44 -6.68 2.46 -17.63
CA VAL A 44 -6.75 3.91 -17.36
C VAL A 44 -7.52 4.21 -16.08
N TRP A 45 -8.74 3.67 -15.97
CA TRP A 45 -9.62 3.94 -14.84
C TRP A 45 -9.03 3.42 -13.52
N ILE A 46 -8.46 2.21 -13.52
CA ILE A 46 -7.87 1.66 -12.30
C ILE A 46 -6.52 2.27 -11.97
N SER A 47 -5.79 2.85 -12.93
CA SER A 47 -4.42 3.35 -12.69
C SER A 47 -4.40 4.42 -11.60
N GLY A 48 -5.35 5.35 -11.61
CA GLY A 48 -5.46 6.38 -10.57
C GLY A 48 -5.71 5.77 -9.18
N CYS A 49 -6.67 4.85 -9.09
CA CYS A 49 -7.02 4.16 -7.84
C CYS A 49 -5.85 3.30 -7.34
N ALA A 50 -5.22 2.53 -8.22
CA ALA A 50 -4.08 1.67 -7.88
C ALA A 50 -2.84 2.48 -7.47
N LEU A 51 -2.54 3.60 -8.14
CA LEU A 51 -1.46 4.50 -7.74
C LEU A 51 -1.75 5.13 -6.38
N PHE A 52 -2.99 5.56 -6.13
CA PHE A 52 -3.41 6.05 -4.82
C PHE A 52 -3.22 4.98 -3.72
N LEU A 53 -3.68 3.75 -3.94
CA LEU A 53 -3.50 2.66 -2.98
C LEU A 53 -2.02 2.35 -2.74
N LEU A 54 -1.21 2.30 -3.80
CA LEU A 54 0.23 2.07 -3.67
C LEU A 54 0.92 3.21 -2.90
N ALA A 55 0.58 4.47 -3.18
CA ALA A 55 1.19 5.64 -2.55
C ALA A 55 0.77 5.78 -1.09
N SER A 56 -0.53 5.62 -0.81
CA SER A 56 -1.06 5.62 0.56
C SER A 56 -0.45 4.50 1.40
N GLY A 57 -0.05 3.37 0.81
CA GLY A 57 0.61 2.26 1.50
C GLY A 57 2.10 2.41 1.81
N LEU A 58 2.79 3.38 1.22
CA LEU A 58 4.22 3.59 1.45
C LEU A 58 4.58 3.88 2.92
N PRO A 59 3.87 4.75 3.67
CA PRO A 59 4.20 5.07 5.05
C PRO A 59 4.33 3.88 6.01
N TRP A 60 3.72 2.73 5.71
CA TRP A 60 3.83 1.52 6.53
C TRP A 60 4.50 0.34 5.81
N ALA A 61 5.04 0.54 4.61
CA ALA A 61 5.95 -0.42 4.00
C ALA A 61 7.26 -0.50 4.81
N THR A 62 7.86 -1.69 4.91
CA THR A 62 9.06 -1.90 5.77
C THR A 62 10.17 -0.88 5.54
N SER A 63 10.62 -0.70 4.29
CA SER A 63 11.71 0.23 3.97
C SER A 63 11.26 1.69 4.04
N TRP A 64 10.09 2.01 3.47
CA TRP A 64 9.64 3.39 3.32
C TRP A 64 9.12 3.98 4.64
N GLY A 65 8.48 3.15 5.48
CA GLY A 65 8.14 3.50 6.85
C GLY A 65 9.38 3.78 7.72
N ALA A 66 10.49 3.08 7.50
CA ALA A 66 11.76 3.40 8.17
C ALA A 66 12.31 4.77 7.72
N TYR A 67 12.27 5.08 6.42
CA TYR A 67 12.65 6.39 5.90
C TYR A 67 11.77 7.52 6.43
N LEU A 68 10.46 7.30 6.48
CA LEU A 68 9.52 8.27 7.04
C LEU A 68 9.80 8.52 8.53
N LYS A 69 10.07 7.47 9.31
CA LYS A 69 10.46 7.60 10.72
C LYS A 69 11.75 8.38 10.88
N LEU A 70 12.77 8.10 10.06
CA LEU A 70 14.04 8.83 10.08
C LEU A 70 13.83 10.31 9.77
N ALA A 71 13.12 10.64 8.69
CA ALA A 71 12.80 12.01 8.32
C ALA A 71 12.03 12.75 9.43
N ARG A 72 11.07 12.08 10.07
CA ARG A 72 10.30 12.64 11.19
C ARG A 72 11.15 12.86 12.44
N ARG A 73 12.14 12.01 12.72
CA ARG A 73 13.11 12.22 13.81
C ARG A 73 13.99 13.44 13.53
N LEU A 74 14.52 13.56 12.32
CA LEU A 74 15.36 14.69 11.90
C LEU A 74 14.61 16.03 11.92
N THR A 75 13.30 16.01 11.66
CA THR A 75 12.45 17.21 11.65
C THR A 75 11.77 17.48 13.00
N GLY A 76 12.00 16.66 14.03
CA GLY A 76 11.33 16.81 15.33
C GLY A 76 9.82 16.52 15.31
N THR A 77 9.29 15.93 14.24
CA THR A 77 7.85 15.64 14.07
C THR A 77 7.49 14.19 14.37
N ALA A 78 8.39 13.43 14.99
CA ALA A 78 8.16 12.02 15.31
C ALA A 78 7.00 11.87 16.30
N ALA A 79 5.96 11.15 15.89
CA ALA A 79 4.85 10.76 16.76
C ALA A 79 5.02 9.29 17.19
N ALA A 80 4.46 8.95 18.35
CA ALA A 80 4.30 7.56 18.76
C ALA A 80 3.44 6.83 17.72
N GLN A 81 3.93 5.71 17.20
CA GLN A 81 3.22 4.91 16.22
C GLN A 81 2.04 4.21 16.92
N ASP A 82 0.81 4.44 16.43
CA ASP A 82 -0.41 3.98 17.08
C ASP A 82 -1.06 2.77 16.40
N TRP A 83 -0.34 2.11 15.48
CA TRP A 83 -0.70 0.84 14.81
C TRP A 83 0.51 -0.07 14.65
N ASN A 84 0.32 -1.39 14.52
CA ASN A 84 1.41 -2.33 14.27
C ASN A 84 1.14 -3.14 12.99
N SER A 85 2.15 -3.30 12.13
CA SER A 85 2.12 -4.28 11.03
C SER A 85 2.43 -5.65 11.63
N GLY A 86 1.57 -6.66 11.42
CA GLY A 86 1.58 -7.95 12.13
C GLY A 86 2.93 -8.68 12.29
N ARG A 87 3.95 -8.37 11.49
CA ARG A 87 5.33 -8.85 11.70
C ARG A 87 5.96 -8.42 13.03
N THR A 88 5.66 -7.23 13.56
CA THR A 88 6.17 -6.83 14.89
C THR A 88 5.33 -7.41 16.02
N ALA A 89 4.10 -7.87 15.74
CA ALA A 89 3.35 -8.70 16.70
C ALA A 89 3.98 -10.09 16.78
N GLN A 90 4.42 -10.65 15.64
CA GLN A 90 5.05 -11.98 15.59
C GLN A 90 6.51 -12.00 16.04
N ALA A 91 7.28 -10.92 15.81
CA ALA A 91 8.61 -10.76 16.41
C ALA A 91 8.56 -10.48 17.93
N GLY A 92 7.38 -10.13 18.46
CA GLY A 92 7.11 -10.08 19.90
C GLY A 92 6.62 -11.41 20.49
N HIS A 93 6.45 -12.45 19.67
CA HIS A 93 6.12 -13.82 20.10
C HIS A 93 7.35 -14.75 20.09
N GLY A 94 8.56 -14.20 19.96
CA GLY A 94 9.83 -14.95 19.95
C GLY A 94 10.48 -15.17 21.31
N ASP A 95 10.06 -14.44 22.34
CA ASP A 95 10.53 -14.63 23.71
C ASP A 95 9.35 -15.05 24.60
N HIS A 96 9.00 -16.32 24.55
CA HIS A 96 8.44 -16.98 25.72
C HIS A 96 9.56 -17.14 26.75
N GLU A 97 9.99 -16.02 27.35
CA GLU A 97 10.50 -16.09 28.71
C GLU A 97 9.33 -16.63 29.55
N HIS A 98 9.46 -17.87 30.00
CA HIS A 98 8.75 -18.40 31.16
C HIS A 98 9.20 -17.64 32.42
N GLY A 99 9.01 -16.33 32.42
CA GLY A 99 9.01 -15.52 33.61
C GLY A 99 7.57 -15.46 34.08
N ASP A 100 7.26 -16.23 35.12
CA ASP A 100 6.14 -16.00 36.03
C ASP A 100 6.25 -14.58 36.66
N ARG A 101 6.10 -13.55 35.83
CA ARG A 101 5.65 -12.26 36.32
C ARG A 101 4.15 -12.35 36.28
N ALA A 102 3.58 -12.67 37.44
CA ALA A 102 2.18 -12.45 37.74
C ALA A 102 1.70 -11.24 36.94
N ALA A 103 0.62 -11.40 36.18
CA ALA A 103 -0.18 -10.28 35.75
C ALA A 103 -0.37 -9.43 37.00
N GLY A 104 0.35 -8.30 37.10
CA GLY A 104 0.30 -7.47 38.29
C GLY A 104 -1.17 -7.21 38.54
N ASP A 105 -1.62 -7.53 39.76
CA ASP A 105 -3.03 -7.61 40.10
C ASP A 105 -3.76 -6.38 39.55
N VAL A 106 -4.52 -6.59 38.47
CA VAL A 106 -5.19 -5.49 37.78
C VAL A 106 -6.34 -5.14 38.70
N ASP A 107 -6.27 -3.97 39.35
CA ASP A 107 -7.36 -3.51 40.21
C ASP A 107 -8.66 -3.46 39.40
N LEU A 108 -9.50 -4.47 39.62
CA LEU A 108 -10.77 -4.64 38.90
C LEU A 108 -11.75 -3.52 39.26
N ALA A 109 -11.66 -2.95 40.46
CA ALA A 109 -12.50 -1.82 40.85
C ALA A 109 -12.06 -0.54 40.14
N ALA A 110 -10.75 -0.33 39.94
CA ALA A 110 -10.26 0.74 39.08
C ALA A 110 -10.69 0.53 37.62
N LEU A 111 -10.62 -0.69 37.12
CA LEU A 111 -11.07 -1.01 35.76
C LEU A 111 -12.56 -0.70 35.57
N ASP A 112 -13.43 -1.05 36.52
CA ASP A 112 -14.88 -0.77 36.44
C ASP A 112 -15.19 0.74 36.42
N ARG A 113 -14.48 1.52 37.24
CA ARG A 113 -14.56 3.00 37.21
C ARG A 113 -14.10 3.57 35.88
N VAL A 114 -12.97 3.10 35.37
CA VAL A 114 -12.42 3.54 34.08
C VAL A 114 -13.34 3.12 32.93
N ALA A 115 -13.94 1.92 32.99
CA ALA A 115 -14.89 1.45 32.00
C ALA A 115 -16.17 2.31 31.99
N THR A 116 -16.67 2.71 33.15
CA THR A 116 -17.78 3.65 33.30
C THR A 116 -17.44 5.01 32.68
N ALA A 117 -16.26 5.55 32.98
CA ALA A 117 -15.77 6.80 32.38
C ALA A 117 -15.59 6.66 30.85
N ALA A 118 -15.06 5.54 30.37
CA ALA A 118 -14.88 5.25 28.95
C ALA A 118 -16.21 5.19 28.20
N ALA A 119 -17.25 4.62 28.80
CA ALA A 119 -18.60 4.60 28.24
C ALA A 119 -19.16 6.03 28.08
N ALA A 120 -18.93 6.90 29.08
CA ALA A 120 -19.34 8.30 29.03
C ALA A 120 -18.64 9.12 27.93
N LEU A 121 -17.41 8.73 27.54
CA LEU A 121 -16.67 9.39 26.45
C LEU A 121 -17.30 9.17 25.06
N ARG A 122 -18.12 8.13 24.89
CA ARG A 122 -18.79 7.77 23.61
C ARG A 122 -17.83 7.70 22.41
N PHE A 123 -16.65 7.14 22.65
CA PHE A 123 -15.69 6.87 21.59
C PHE A 123 -16.22 5.80 20.62
N GLU A 124 -15.89 5.95 19.33
CA GLU A 124 -16.34 4.99 18.32
C GLU A 124 -15.64 3.64 18.53
N PRO A 125 -16.37 2.51 18.51
CA PRO A 125 -15.79 1.20 18.79
C PRO A 125 -14.87 0.69 17.65
N PRO A 126 -13.99 -0.28 17.93
CA PRO A 126 -13.70 -0.85 19.26
C PRO A 126 -12.93 0.14 20.14
N VAL A 127 -13.21 0.15 21.44
CA VAL A 127 -12.49 0.96 22.43
C VAL A 127 -11.61 0.04 23.26
N THR A 128 -10.34 0.40 23.40
CA THR A 128 -9.37 -0.33 24.22
C THR A 128 -9.04 0.46 25.47
N ILE A 129 -9.03 -0.22 26.62
CA ILE A 129 -8.64 0.34 27.91
C ILE A 129 -7.34 -0.36 28.30
N THR A 130 -6.26 0.40 28.50
CA THR A 130 -4.94 -0.14 28.83
C THR A 130 -4.38 0.59 30.04
N PRO A 131 -3.93 -0.10 31.10
CA PRO A 131 -3.24 0.55 32.21
C PRO A 131 -1.89 1.10 31.73
N GLN A 132 -1.51 2.30 32.16
CA GLN A 132 -0.21 2.86 31.78
C GLN A 132 0.93 2.12 32.50
N ARG A 133 1.97 1.74 31.74
CA ARG A 133 3.17 1.12 32.32
C ARG A 133 3.97 2.17 33.07
N GLY A 134 4.22 1.91 34.37
CA GLY A 134 5.12 2.72 35.19
C GLY A 134 4.45 3.88 35.94
N ASP A 135 3.20 4.21 35.62
CA ASP A 135 2.38 5.17 36.37
C ASP A 135 1.27 4.43 37.11
N ARG A 136 1.24 4.53 38.44
CA ARG A 136 0.47 3.64 39.33
C ARG A 136 -1.01 4.00 39.47
N GLY A 137 -1.59 4.71 38.51
CA GLY A 137 -3.00 5.13 38.63
C GLY A 137 -3.67 5.53 37.34
N THR A 138 -2.97 5.80 36.25
CA THR A 138 -3.58 6.30 35.01
C THR A 138 -3.81 5.20 33.99
N TRP A 139 -4.90 5.35 33.24
CA TRP A 139 -5.36 4.41 32.23
C TRP A 139 -5.58 5.14 30.91
N THR A 140 -5.13 4.54 29.82
CA THR A 140 -5.40 5.07 28.48
C THR A 140 -6.64 4.40 27.92
N VAL A 141 -7.63 5.21 27.56
CA VAL A 141 -8.83 4.81 26.83
C VAL A 141 -8.70 5.30 25.40
N LYS A 142 -8.70 4.38 24.43
CA LYS A 142 -8.43 4.71 23.03
C LYS A 142 -9.46 4.08 22.10
N SER A 143 -9.99 4.90 21.19
CA SER A 143 -10.76 4.41 20.05
C SER A 143 -9.83 3.80 19.01
N GLU A 144 -10.08 2.54 18.69
CA GLU A 144 -9.43 1.77 17.63
C GLU A 144 -10.33 1.61 16.40
N THR A 145 -11.35 2.47 16.24
CA THR A 145 -12.20 2.51 15.03
C THR A 145 -11.34 2.47 13.76
N GLN A 146 -11.80 1.74 12.76
CA GLN A 146 -11.08 1.56 11.51
C GLN A 146 -11.07 2.86 10.67
N ASN A 147 -12.02 3.77 10.91
CA ASN A 147 -12.02 5.10 10.30
C ASN A 147 -11.10 6.04 11.10
N ARG A 148 -9.81 6.10 10.75
CA ARG A 148 -8.77 6.82 11.52
C ARG A 148 -9.14 8.26 11.90
N PRO A 149 -9.76 9.09 11.02
CA PRO A 149 -10.26 10.41 11.38
C PRO A 149 -11.26 10.48 12.54
N ARG A 150 -11.90 9.37 12.90
CA ARG A 150 -12.85 9.28 14.02
C ARG A 150 -12.23 8.78 15.33
N ARG A 151 -10.93 8.47 15.33
CA ARG A 151 -10.22 8.03 16.53
C ARG A 151 -10.02 9.19 17.51
N ALA A 152 -10.14 8.87 18.78
CA ALA A 152 -9.82 9.72 19.90
C ALA A 152 -9.15 8.90 21.01
N GLU A 153 -8.42 9.58 21.87
CA GLU A 153 -7.72 9.00 23.01
C GLU A 153 -7.98 9.86 24.24
N ALA A 154 -8.08 9.24 25.40
CA ALA A 154 -8.17 9.90 26.68
C ALA A 154 -7.31 9.19 27.72
N VAL A 155 -6.79 9.95 28.68
CA VAL A 155 -6.17 9.42 29.88
C VAL A 155 -7.16 9.61 31.02
N VAL A 156 -7.44 8.54 31.77
CA VAL A 156 -8.38 8.49 32.88
C VAL A 156 -7.64 8.08 34.14
N ASP A 157 -7.91 8.77 35.24
CA ASP A 157 -7.41 8.39 36.56
C ASP A 157 -8.21 7.20 37.11
N GLY A 158 -7.53 6.12 37.48
CA GLY A 158 -8.14 4.86 37.92
C GLY A 158 -8.68 4.90 39.36
N ALA A 159 -8.23 5.84 40.19
CA ALA A 159 -8.75 6.02 41.54
C ALA A 159 -10.10 6.75 41.51
N SER A 160 -10.18 7.85 40.78
CA SER A 160 -11.34 8.74 40.74
C SER A 160 -12.29 8.51 39.55
N GLY A 161 -11.81 7.90 38.47
CA GLY A 161 -12.52 7.85 37.19
C GLY A 161 -12.51 9.17 36.41
N ALA A 162 -11.77 10.19 36.87
CA ALA A 162 -11.72 11.50 36.23
C ALA A 162 -10.90 11.45 34.93
N VAL A 163 -11.39 12.13 33.90
CA VAL A 163 -10.67 12.28 32.63
C VAL A 163 -9.56 13.32 32.82
N VAL A 164 -8.32 12.87 32.82
CA VAL A 164 -7.11 13.70 32.99
C VAL A 164 -6.79 14.47 31.72
N SER A 165 -6.89 13.80 30.57
CA SER A 165 -6.69 14.45 29.28
C SER A 165 -7.47 13.76 28.17
N ARG A 166 -7.76 14.50 27.10
CA ARG A 166 -8.38 13.99 25.89
C ARG A 166 -7.67 14.58 24.68
N LYS A 167 -7.43 13.74 23.68
CA LYS A 167 -6.83 14.08 22.40
C LYS A 167 -7.66 13.50 21.27
N ASP A 168 -8.26 14.37 20.48
CA ASP A 168 -9.00 13.96 19.29
C ASP A 168 -8.05 13.88 18.07
N PHE A 169 -8.54 13.30 16.96
CA PHE A 169 -7.77 13.20 15.72
C PHE A 169 -7.27 14.57 15.20
N ARG A 170 -8.06 15.63 15.41
CA ARG A 170 -7.72 17.00 14.98
C ARG A 170 -6.51 17.59 15.71
N ASP A 171 -6.23 17.10 16.92
CA ASP A 171 -5.13 17.56 17.79
C ASP A 171 -3.81 16.84 17.45
N ARG A 172 -3.82 15.94 16.47
CA ARG A 172 -2.63 15.28 15.94
C ARG A 172 -1.88 16.20 14.99
N HIS A 173 -0.58 15.93 14.85
CA HIS A 173 0.25 16.64 13.87
C HIS A 173 -0.31 16.45 12.45
N VAL A 174 -0.13 17.45 11.58
CA VAL A 174 -0.69 17.44 10.20
C VAL A 174 -0.26 16.19 9.43
N ILE A 175 0.99 15.75 9.58
CA ILE A 175 1.50 14.52 8.97
C ILE A 175 0.70 13.29 9.44
N ASP A 176 0.42 13.17 10.74
CA ASP A 176 -0.37 12.04 11.27
C ASP A 176 -1.81 12.07 10.78
N ARG A 177 -2.36 13.27 10.58
CA ARG A 177 -3.70 13.44 10.01
C ARG A 177 -3.73 12.99 8.55
N VAL A 178 -2.78 13.45 7.73
CA VAL A 178 -2.67 13.04 6.32
C VAL A 178 -2.48 11.54 6.20
N VAL A 179 -1.57 10.94 6.99
CA VAL A 179 -1.37 9.49 7.02
C VAL A 179 -2.63 8.77 7.50
N GLY A 180 -3.32 9.28 8.52
CA GLY A 180 -4.58 8.73 9.01
C GLY A 180 -5.69 8.70 7.95
N TYR A 181 -5.90 9.81 7.22
CA TYR A 181 -6.82 9.85 6.08
C TYR A 181 -6.41 8.85 4.99
N GLY A 182 -5.11 8.79 4.68
CA GLY A 182 -4.56 7.85 3.71
C GLY A 182 -4.84 6.39 4.08
N ILE A 183 -4.59 5.99 5.33
CA ILE A 183 -4.88 4.65 5.85
C ILE A 183 -6.39 4.36 5.77
N ALA A 184 -7.24 5.26 6.25
CA ALA A 184 -8.69 5.06 6.24
C ALA A 184 -9.24 4.91 4.81
N ALA A 185 -8.73 5.68 3.86
CA ALA A 185 -9.12 5.58 2.45
C ALA A 185 -8.57 4.29 1.82
N HIS A 186 -7.33 3.90 2.14
CA HIS A 186 -6.69 2.69 1.65
C HIS A 186 -7.42 1.42 2.13
N GLU A 187 -7.81 1.38 3.40
CA GLU A 187 -8.49 0.23 4.01
C GLU A 187 -9.98 0.12 3.67
N GLY A 188 -10.57 1.06 2.91
CA GLY A 188 -12.00 0.99 2.59
C GLY A 188 -12.93 1.62 3.64
N ARG A 189 -12.42 2.45 4.54
CA ARG A 189 -13.14 2.83 5.79
C ARG A 189 -13.50 4.30 5.90
N LEU A 190 -12.86 5.16 5.10
CA LEU A 190 -13.05 6.61 5.19
C LEU A 190 -14.49 7.04 4.87
N PHE A 191 -15.06 6.55 3.77
CA PHE A 191 -16.41 6.90 3.32
C PHE A 191 -17.45 5.78 3.51
N GLY A 192 -17.09 4.67 4.18
CA GLY A 192 -17.97 3.50 4.32
C GLY A 192 -18.10 2.72 3.01
N TRP A 193 -19.32 2.28 2.66
CA TRP A 193 -19.57 1.39 1.53
C TRP A 193 -19.11 1.94 0.15
N PRO A 194 -19.18 3.25 -0.17
CA PRO A 194 -18.67 3.76 -1.45
C PRO A 194 -17.16 3.56 -1.58
N ASN A 195 -16.41 3.66 -0.48
CA ASN A 195 -14.98 3.40 -0.48
C ASN A 195 -14.68 1.91 -0.68
N GLN A 196 -15.52 1.03 -0.14
CA GLN A 196 -15.41 -0.42 -0.35
C GLN A 196 -15.77 -0.81 -1.77
N LEU A 197 -16.81 -0.21 -2.35
CA LEU A 197 -17.18 -0.42 -3.75
C LEU A 197 -16.06 0.05 -4.69
N LEU A 198 -15.46 1.21 -4.44
CA LEU A 198 -14.30 1.68 -5.20
C LEU A 198 -13.12 0.69 -5.12
N GLY A 199 -12.87 0.14 -3.92
CA GLY A 199 -11.87 -0.91 -3.71
C GLY A 199 -12.19 -2.19 -4.49
N LEU A 200 -13.43 -2.66 -4.45
CA LEU A 200 -13.90 -3.82 -5.18
C LEU A 200 -13.76 -3.63 -6.70
N LEU A 201 -14.19 -2.49 -7.24
CA LEU A 201 -14.05 -2.16 -8.65
C LEU A 201 -12.58 -2.10 -9.07
N THR A 202 -11.72 -1.54 -8.22
CA THR A 202 -10.27 -1.49 -8.47
C THR A 202 -9.69 -2.91 -8.49
N ALA A 203 -10.07 -3.77 -7.55
CA ALA A 203 -9.62 -5.16 -7.49
C ALA A 203 -10.08 -5.96 -8.71
N CYS A 204 -11.37 -5.89 -9.06
CA CYS A 204 -11.93 -6.53 -10.25
C CYS A 204 -11.24 -6.03 -11.53
N GLY A 205 -10.98 -4.72 -11.63
CA GLY A 205 -10.27 -4.16 -12.77
C GLY A 205 -8.81 -4.60 -12.85
N LEU A 206 -8.10 -4.74 -11.73
CA LEU A 206 -6.75 -5.32 -11.69
C LEU A 206 -6.74 -6.77 -12.18
N VAL A 207 -7.70 -7.58 -11.76
CA VAL A 207 -7.88 -8.95 -12.25
C VAL A 207 -8.15 -8.94 -13.75
N LEU A 208 -9.04 -8.07 -14.22
CA LEU A 208 -9.41 -7.96 -15.63
C LEU A 208 -8.23 -7.52 -16.50
N VAL A 209 -7.45 -6.52 -16.08
CA VAL A 209 -6.25 -6.06 -16.80
C VAL A 209 -5.19 -7.17 -16.81
N SER A 210 -5.01 -7.90 -15.72
CA SER A 210 -4.07 -9.03 -15.65
C SER A 210 -4.49 -10.17 -16.59
N ALA A 211 -5.76 -10.58 -16.52
CA ALA A 211 -6.32 -11.65 -17.35
C ALA A 211 -6.34 -11.28 -18.83
N SER A 212 -6.75 -10.07 -19.17
CA SER A 212 -6.74 -9.58 -20.56
C SER A 212 -5.32 -9.43 -21.11
N GLY A 213 -4.36 -9.00 -20.28
CA GLY A 213 -2.94 -8.98 -20.65
C GLY A 213 -2.42 -10.37 -20.98
N ALA A 214 -2.69 -11.35 -20.12
CA ALA A 214 -2.33 -12.75 -20.34
C ALA A 214 -3.01 -13.34 -21.58
N ALA A 215 -4.31 -13.08 -21.78
CA ALA A 215 -5.06 -13.55 -22.94
C ALA A 215 -4.52 -12.95 -24.25
N MET A 216 -4.22 -11.65 -24.26
CA MET A 216 -3.61 -10.99 -25.41
C MET A 216 -2.21 -11.52 -25.71
N TRP A 217 -1.39 -11.74 -24.68
CA TRP A 217 -0.06 -12.34 -24.83
C TRP A 217 -0.16 -13.76 -25.39
N TRP A 218 -1.02 -14.62 -24.84
CA TRP A 218 -1.19 -15.99 -25.30
C TRP A 218 -1.64 -16.08 -26.76
N ARG A 219 -2.48 -15.13 -27.20
CA ARG A 219 -2.94 -15.04 -28.59
C ARG A 219 -1.88 -14.50 -29.56
N ARG A 220 -0.84 -13.83 -29.07
CA ARG A 220 0.21 -13.21 -29.88
C ARG A 220 1.53 -13.99 -29.89
N ARG A 221 1.80 -14.78 -28.85
CA ARG A 221 3.06 -15.52 -28.71
C ARG A 221 3.23 -16.49 -29.89
N GLN A 222 4.43 -16.52 -30.47
CA GLN A 222 4.76 -17.48 -31.51
C GLN A 222 5.16 -18.83 -30.88
N PRO A 223 4.73 -19.98 -31.44
CA PRO A 223 5.16 -21.29 -30.94
C PRO A 223 6.68 -21.39 -30.85
N GLY A 224 7.20 -21.95 -29.76
CA GLY A 224 8.64 -22.11 -29.54
C GLY A 224 9.36 -20.88 -28.97
N THR A 225 8.67 -19.75 -28.75
CA THR A 225 9.26 -18.55 -28.11
C THR A 225 8.36 -18.04 -26.98
N LEU A 226 8.92 -17.26 -26.07
CA LEU A 226 8.16 -16.50 -25.08
C LEU A 226 7.25 -15.46 -25.74
N GLY A 227 7.58 -15.02 -26.97
CA GLY A 227 6.87 -13.94 -27.65
C GLY A 227 7.07 -12.59 -26.97
N ALA A 228 8.22 -12.39 -26.31
CA ALA A 228 8.62 -11.07 -25.81
C ALA A 228 8.72 -10.10 -26.99
N PRO A 229 8.25 -8.85 -26.85
CA PRO A 229 8.43 -7.85 -27.89
C PRO A 229 9.93 -7.72 -28.23
N PRO A 230 10.30 -7.64 -29.52
CA PRO A 230 11.69 -7.32 -29.87
C PRO A 230 12.06 -5.99 -29.22
N VAL A 231 13.34 -5.82 -28.88
CA VAL A 231 13.86 -4.61 -28.24
C VAL A 231 13.68 -3.43 -29.21
N ALA A 232 12.50 -2.80 -29.17
CA ALA A 232 12.17 -1.69 -30.04
C ALA A 232 12.80 -0.42 -29.48
N GLY A 233 13.80 0.12 -30.19
CA GLY A 233 14.36 1.44 -29.90
C GLY A 233 15.46 1.49 -28.83
N ALA A 234 16.33 0.48 -28.75
CA ALA A 234 17.62 0.59 -28.05
C ALA A 234 18.62 1.55 -28.73
N GLU A 235 18.23 2.22 -29.81
CA GLU A 235 19.01 3.27 -30.44
C GLU A 235 18.83 4.60 -29.68
N GLY A 236 19.47 4.74 -28.52
CA GLY A 236 19.94 6.02 -27.93
C GLY A 236 18.99 7.22 -27.83
N GLY A 237 17.68 7.07 -28.08
CA GLY A 237 16.75 8.17 -28.20
C GLY A 237 16.38 8.77 -26.84
N ARG A 238 15.91 10.02 -26.85
CA ARG A 238 15.44 10.73 -25.63
C ARG A 238 14.45 9.89 -24.80
N GLY A 239 13.61 9.09 -25.44
CA GLY A 239 12.66 8.19 -24.76
C GLY A 239 13.33 7.08 -23.94
N ALA A 240 14.39 6.46 -24.46
CA ALA A 240 15.13 5.42 -23.76
C ALA A 240 15.87 6.00 -22.53
N VAL A 241 16.46 7.19 -22.67
CA VAL A 241 17.10 7.91 -21.56
C VAL A 241 16.08 8.25 -20.47
N VAL A 242 14.90 8.78 -20.85
CA VAL A 242 13.84 9.12 -19.88
C VAL A 242 13.37 7.87 -19.13
N VAL A 243 13.08 6.78 -19.82
CA VAL A 243 12.62 5.54 -19.19
C VAL A 243 13.71 4.93 -18.31
N GLY A 244 14.96 4.85 -18.81
CA GLY A 244 16.09 4.35 -18.04
C GLY A 244 16.35 5.17 -16.78
N SER A 245 16.28 6.50 -16.88
CA SER A 245 16.41 7.41 -15.73
C SER A 245 15.26 7.22 -14.73
N ALA A 246 14.03 7.09 -15.21
CA ALA A 246 12.88 6.83 -14.34
C ALA A 246 12.99 5.49 -13.62
N VAL A 247 13.43 4.43 -14.31
CA VAL A 247 13.69 3.11 -13.71
C VAL A 247 14.80 3.20 -12.65
N LEU A 248 15.88 3.93 -12.93
CA LEU A 248 16.97 4.15 -11.97
C LEU A 248 16.49 4.89 -10.71
N VAL A 249 15.78 6.01 -10.90
CA VAL A 249 15.21 6.80 -9.80
C VAL A 249 14.24 5.96 -8.96
N LEU A 250 13.35 5.20 -9.61
CA LEU A 250 12.43 4.29 -8.92
C LEU A 250 13.16 3.12 -8.25
N GLY A 251 14.26 2.62 -8.82
CA GLY A 251 15.13 1.59 -8.24
C GLY A 251 15.80 2.04 -6.95
N ILE A 252 16.27 3.30 -6.91
CA ILE A 252 16.83 3.91 -5.71
C ILE A 252 15.74 4.19 -4.68
N TRP A 253 14.60 4.73 -5.14
CA TRP A 253 13.47 5.08 -4.27
C TRP A 253 12.76 3.85 -3.67
N LEU A 254 12.78 2.72 -4.38
CA LEU A 254 12.19 1.44 -3.99
C LEU A 254 13.28 0.35 -3.97
N PRO A 255 14.03 0.19 -2.87
CA PRO A 255 15.23 -0.65 -2.83
C PRO A 255 14.99 -2.12 -3.24
N LEU A 256 13.84 -2.69 -2.87
CA LEU A 256 13.47 -4.05 -3.26
C LEU A 256 13.25 -4.19 -4.78
N PHE A 257 12.76 -3.14 -5.44
CA PHE A 257 12.64 -3.11 -6.89
C PHE A 257 14.01 -2.94 -7.56
N GLY A 258 14.88 -2.06 -7.03
CA GLY A 258 16.24 -1.91 -7.55
C GLY A 258 17.07 -3.18 -7.42
N THR A 259 16.99 -3.85 -6.27
CA THR A 259 17.70 -5.12 -6.01
C THR A 259 17.14 -6.27 -6.84
N SER A 260 15.83 -6.38 -7.04
CA SER A 260 15.27 -7.41 -7.92
C SER A 260 15.67 -7.20 -9.38
N LEU A 261 15.72 -5.94 -9.85
CA LEU A 261 16.21 -5.63 -11.19
C LEU A 261 17.69 -6.01 -11.34
N ALA A 262 18.53 -5.66 -10.37
CA ALA A 262 19.93 -6.04 -10.37
C ALA A 262 20.11 -7.57 -10.37
N ALA A 263 19.32 -8.30 -9.57
CA ALA A 263 19.34 -9.76 -9.53
C ALA A 263 18.96 -10.37 -10.89
N VAL A 264 17.89 -9.87 -11.53
CA VAL A 264 17.49 -10.31 -12.87
C VAL A 264 18.59 -10.05 -13.89
N LEU A 265 19.23 -8.88 -13.87
CA LEU A 265 20.33 -8.56 -14.80
C LEU A 265 21.54 -9.48 -14.60
N VAL A 266 21.89 -9.80 -13.36
CA VAL A 266 22.97 -10.75 -13.04
C VAL A 266 22.60 -12.15 -13.55
N VAL A 267 21.40 -12.64 -13.24
CA VAL A 267 20.94 -13.97 -13.68
C VAL A 267 20.86 -14.05 -15.21
N GLU A 268 20.36 -13.01 -15.86
CA GLU A 268 20.31 -12.94 -17.32
C GLU A 268 21.72 -13.01 -17.94
N ARG A 269 22.63 -12.18 -17.43
CA ARG A 269 23.99 -12.04 -17.97
C ARG A 269 24.84 -13.29 -17.78
N PHE A 270 24.74 -13.94 -16.63
CA PHE A 270 25.62 -15.03 -16.24
C PHE A 270 25.02 -16.43 -16.40
N VAL A 271 23.68 -16.55 -16.43
CA VAL A 271 22.97 -17.83 -16.51
C VAL A 271 22.16 -17.93 -17.80
N LEU A 272 21.16 -17.05 -18.00
CA LEU A 272 20.16 -17.23 -19.07
C LEU A 272 20.77 -17.14 -20.47
N ARG A 273 21.67 -16.18 -20.70
CA ARG A 273 22.39 -16.02 -21.98
C ARG A 273 23.42 -17.11 -22.26
N ARG A 274 23.77 -17.94 -21.26
CA ARG A 274 24.75 -19.03 -21.43
C ARG A 274 24.09 -20.35 -21.83
N VAL A 275 22.77 -20.46 -21.73
CA VAL A 275 22.01 -21.66 -22.07
C VAL A 275 21.30 -21.41 -23.41
N PRO A 276 21.77 -21.96 -24.54
CA PRO A 276 21.29 -21.58 -25.88
C PRO A 276 19.79 -21.78 -26.08
N GLY A 277 19.22 -22.89 -25.58
CA GLY A 277 17.78 -23.12 -25.69
C GLY A 277 16.93 -22.13 -24.90
N LEU A 278 17.45 -21.64 -23.77
CA LEU A 278 16.76 -20.66 -22.93
C LEU A 278 16.91 -19.25 -23.49
N ALA A 279 18.10 -18.91 -23.99
CA ALA A 279 18.36 -17.64 -24.66
C ALA A 279 17.50 -17.48 -25.92
N ALA A 280 17.43 -18.51 -26.76
CA ALA A 280 16.55 -18.54 -27.94
C ALA A 280 15.06 -18.44 -27.57
N TRP A 281 14.63 -19.16 -26.53
CA TRP A 281 13.24 -19.10 -26.09
C TRP A 281 12.85 -17.72 -25.53
N LEU A 282 13.76 -17.08 -24.78
CA LEU A 282 13.57 -15.75 -24.19
C LEU A 282 13.82 -14.59 -25.17
N GLY A 283 14.47 -14.86 -26.31
CA GLY A 283 14.91 -13.83 -27.26
C GLY A 283 16.08 -12.99 -26.74
N LEU A 284 17.05 -13.63 -26.06
CA LEU A 284 18.24 -13.00 -25.47
C LEU A 284 19.52 -13.09 -26.33
N ASP A 285 19.39 -13.69 -27.51
CA ASP A 285 20.47 -13.91 -28.49
C ASP A 285 21.00 -12.62 -29.13
#